data_AF-A0A7S1GU76-F1
#
_entry.id   AF-A0A7S1GU76-F1
#
_cell.length_a   1.000
_cell.length_b   1.000
_cell.length_c   1.000
_cell.angle_alpha   90.00
_cell.angle_beta   90.00
_cell.angle_gamma   90.00
#
_symmetry.space_group_name_H-M   'P 1'
#
loop_
_entity.id
_entity.type
_entity.pdbx_description
1 polymer ?
#
loop_
_entity_poly.entity_id
_entity_poly.type
_entity_poly.pdbx_seq_one_letter_code
_entity_poly.pdbx_strand_id
1 'polypeptide(L)'
;GTQNMVEDVQWLIDKEVADPDNNVTFGMIKSTGDGSVPLLSLGYMCSRGWKGRHFNPGGSEVRIREYPHRPVSSMTDIRGGPTSGDHVDIMGNHNMLSDVVLVAAGQSLSEEILSDIDRVSDAVGLERHLRL
;
A
#
# COMPACT_ATOMS: atom_id res chain seq x y z
N GLY A 1 36.13 29.77 28.11
CA GLY A 1 35.65 28.59 27.39
C GLY A 1 34.31 28.94 26.78
N THR A 2 34.31 29.29 25.49
CA THR A 2 33.11 29.55 24.72
C THR A 2 32.62 28.21 24.18
N GLN A 3 31.55 27.68 24.77
CA GLN A 3 30.85 26.53 24.19
C GLN A 3 30.19 27.01 22.91
N ASN A 4 30.68 26.52 21.77
CA ASN A 4 29.97 26.61 20.50
C ASN A 4 28.66 25.82 20.65
N MET A 5 27.55 26.55 20.79
CA MET A 5 26.21 25.98 20.67
C MET A 5 26.04 25.57 19.20
N VAL A 6 26.17 24.27 18.94
CA VAL A 6 25.66 23.70 17.68
C VAL A 6 24.15 23.76 17.84
N GLU A 7 23.49 24.67 17.10
CA GLU A 7 22.03 24.65 17.01
C GLU A 7 21.62 23.29 16.45
N ASP A 8 20.90 22.49 17.25
CA ASP A 8 20.20 21.31 16.77
C ASP A 8 19.22 21.79 15.70
N VAL A 9 19.58 21.61 14.43
CA VAL A 9 18.72 22.00 13.32
C VAL A 9 17.51 21.07 13.35
N GLN A 10 16.41 21.57 13.90
CA GLN A 10 15.15 20.86 13.93
C GLN A 10 14.58 20.87 12.50
N TRP A 11 14.61 19.71 11.84
CA TRP A 11 13.97 19.54 10.54
C TRP A 11 12.45 19.69 10.69
N LEU A 12 11.90 20.75 10.09
CA LEU A 12 10.48 21.05 10.06
C LEU A 12 9.96 20.89 8.63
N ILE A 13 8.81 20.23 8.49
CA ILE A 13 8.10 20.19 7.21
C ILE A 13 7.42 21.54 7.03
N ASP A 14 7.69 22.20 5.90
CA ASP A 14 7.00 23.41 5.50
C ASP A 14 5.55 23.06 5.11
N LYS A 15 4.60 23.48 5.94
CA LYS A 15 3.18 23.22 5.75
C LYS A 15 2.50 24.24 4.84
N GLU A 16 3.18 25.34 4.49
CA GLU A 16 2.63 26.38 3.63
C GLU A 16 2.82 26.04 2.16
N VAL A 17 3.79 25.20 1.82
CA VAL A 17 4.01 24.71 0.46
C VAL A 17 2.85 23.82 0.00
N ALA A 18 2.18 24.25 -1.06
CA ALA A 18 1.20 23.49 -1.81
C ALA A 18 1.46 23.66 -3.31
N ASP A 19 1.51 22.55 -4.03
CA ASP A 19 1.67 22.50 -5.48
C ASP A 19 0.75 21.40 -6.03
N PRO A 20 -0.48 21.75 -6.45
CA PRO A 20 -1.46 20.81 -6.94
C PRO A 20 -1.00 20.05 -8.19
N ASP A 21 -0.20 20.68 -9.05
CA ASP A 21 0.26 20.09 -10.32
C ASP A 21 1.24 18.94 -10.07
N ASN A 22 2.00 19.01 -8.98
CA ASN A 22 2.95 17.98 -8.54
C ASN A 22 2.43 17.13 -7.35
N ASN A 23 1.14 17.21 -7.04
CA ASN A 23 0.50 16.48 -5.93
C ASN A 23 1.14 16.74 -4.55
N VAL A 24 1.63 17.96 -4.33
CA VAL A 24 2.21 18.42 -3.06
C VAL A 24 1.13 19.11 -2.23
N THR A 25 0.93 18.66 -0.99
CA THR A 25 0.05 19.32 -0.02
C THR A 25 0.71 19.33 1.36
N PHE A 26 0.78 20.50 1.99
CA PHE A 26 1.47 20.71 3.28
C PHE A 26 2.91 20.19 3.26
N GLY A 27 3.63 20.43 2.15
CA GLY A 27 5.01 19.98 1.96
C GLY A 27 5.19 18.47 1.75
N MET A 28 4.11 17.71 1.52
CA MET A 28 4.17 16.26 1.31
C MET A 28 3.67 15.87 -0.08
N ILE A 29 4.40 14.98 -0.76
CA ILE A 29 3.93 14.33 -1.99
C ILE A 29 3.25 13.02 -1.61
N LYS A 30 2.00 12.86 -2.03
CA LYS A 30 1.25 11.61 -1.81
C LYS A 30 1.37 10.70 -3.02
N SER A 31 1.51 9.40 -2.77
CA SER A 31 1.39 8.36 -3.79
C SER A 31 0.13 7.52 -3.54
N THR A 32 -0.26 6.72 -4.53
CA THR A 32 -1.26 5.66 -4.32
C THR A 32 -0.80 4.66 -3.25
N GLY A 33 -1.73 4.10 -2.48
CA GLY A 33 -1.46 3.19 -1.37
C GLY A 33 -2.69 3.07 -0.47
N ASP A 34 -2.49 2.58 0.76
CA ASP A 34 -3.54 2.44 1.78
C ASP A 34 -3.55 3.59 2.82
N GLY A 35 -2.97 4.73 2.46
CA GLY A 35 -2.81 5.89 3.33
C GLY A 35 -1.57 5.85 4.23
N SER A 36 -0.91 4.69 4.40
CA SER A 36 0.34 4.55 5.17
C SER A 36 1.47 3.89 4.37
N VAL A 37 1.14 2.89 3.57
CA VAL A 37 2.06 2.08 2.77
C VAL A 37 1.83 2.36 1.28
N PRO A 38 2.87 2.69 0.50
CA PRO A 38 2.74 2.90 -0.94
C PRO A 38 2.29 1.63 -1.68
N LEU A 39 1.54 1.80 -2.76
CA LEU A 39 1.03 0.70 -3.61
C LEU A 39 2.14 -0.28 -4.02
N LEU A 40 3.31 0.24 -4.42
CA LEU A 40 4.44 -0.60 -4.78
C LEU A 40 4.84 -1.53 -3.63
N SER A 41 4.92 -1.02 -2.40
CA SER A 41 5.26 -1.83 -1.24
C SER A 41 4.15 -2.84 -0.89
N LEU A 42 2.88 -2.52 -1.13
CA LEU A 42 1.76 -3.41 -0.87
C LEU A 42 1.71 -4.61 -1.83
N GLY A 43 1.98 -4.36 -3.12
CA GLY A 43 1.64 -5.32 -4.16
C GLY A 43 2.81 -5.94 -4.93
N TYR A 44 4.02 -5.36 -4.86
CA TYR A 44 5.11 -5.72 -5.77
C TYR A 44 5.49 -7.20 -5.72
N MET A 45 5.69 -7.73 -4.52
CA MET A 45 6.07 -9.14 -4.35
C MET A 45 4.94 -10.08 -4.78
N CYS A 46 3.68 -9.74 -4.49
CA CYS A 46 2.52 -10.52 -4.90
C CYS A 46 2.31 -10.52 -6.42
N SER A 47 2.58 -9.39 -7.09
CA SER A 47 2.40 -9.22 -8.54
C SER A 47 3.55 -9.81 -9.35
N ARG A 48 4.78 -9.81 -8.81
CA ARG A 48 5.98 -10.29 -9.51
C ARG A 48 6.73 -11.34 -8.71
N GLY A 49 7.39 -10.93 -7.63
CA GLY A 49 8.40 -11.73 -6.93
C GLY A 49 7.94 -13.16 -6.59
N TRP A 50 6.85 -13.29 -5.85
CA TRP A 50 6.33 -14.57 -5.38
C TRP A 50 5.57 -15.38 -6.43
N LYS A 51 5.29 -14.82 -7.62
CA LYS A 51 4.80 -15.61 -8.77
C LYS A 51 5.93 -16.44 -9.40
N GLY A 52 7.19 -16.09 -9.16
CA GLY A 52 8.36 -16.81 -9.66
C GLY A 52 8.96 -17.80 -8.65
N ARG A 53 9.59 -18.87 -9.16
CA ARG A 53 10.23 -19.91 -8.32
C ARG A 53 11.38 -19.41 -7.46
N HIS A 54 12.04 -18.31 -7.84
CA HIS A 54 13.18 -17.78 -7.09
C HIS A 54 12.79 -17.36 -5.67
N PHE A 55 11.67 -16.63 -5.53
CA PHE A 55 11.17 -16.16 -4.24
C PHE A 55 10.02 -17.01 -3.67
N ASN A 56 9.53 -17.98 -4.45
CA ASN A 56 8.51 -18.94 -4.03
C ASN A 56 8.86 -20.35 -4.54
N PRO A 57 9.90 -21.00 -3.97
CA PRO A 57 10.37 -22.31 -4.42
C PRO A 57 9.36 -23.43 -4.17
N GLY A 58 8.49 -23.26 -3.16
CA GLY A 58 7.40 -24.18 -2.85
C GLY A 58 6.22 -24.11 -3.83
N GLY A 59 6.18 -23.10 -4.70
CA GLY A 59 5.11 -22.94 -5.69
C GLY A 59 3.75 -22.69 -5.05
N SER A 60 3.72 -22.07 -3.86
CA SER A 60 2.46 -21.69 -3.21
C SER A 60 1.67 -20.77 -4.14
N GLU A 61 0.36 -20.98 -4.23
CA GLU A 61 -0.49 -20.13 -5.05
C GLU A 61 -0.54 -18.71 -4.48
N VAL A 62 -0.32 -17.71 -5.33
CA VAL A 62 -0.35 -16.29 -4.96
C VAL A 62 -1.46 -15.61 -5.73
N ARG A 63 -2.41 -15.01 -5.02
CA ARG A 63 -3.49 -14.21 -5.61
C ARG A 63 -3.60 -12.86 -4.93
N ILE A 64 -3.84 -11.83 -5.74
CA ILE A 64 -4.06 -10.47 -5.28
C ILE A 64 -5.57 -10.22 -5.11
N ARG A 65 -5.94 -9.60 -4.00
CA ARG A 65 -7.29 -9.08 -3.71
C ARG A 65 -7.15 -7.63 -3.32
N GLU A 66 -7.71 -6.72 -4.11
CA GLU A 66 -7.68 -5.28 -3.81
C GLU A 66 -9.05 -4.78 -3.34
N TYR A 67 -9.04 -3.98 -2.26
CA TYR A 67 -10.24 -3.44 -1.66
C TYR A 67 -10.22 -1.90 -1.76
N PRO A 68 -10.97 -1.31 -2.70
CA PRO A 68 -10.92 0.13 -2.91
C PRO A 68 -11.53 0.86 -1.71
N HIS A 69 -10.84 1.89 -1.22
CA HIS A 69 -11.32 2.72 -0.11
C HIS A 69 -12.62 3.45 -0.50
N ARG A 70 -13.76 3.01 0.05
CA ARG A 70 -15.08 3.61 -0.18
C ARG A 70 -15.74 3.87 1.17
N PRO A 71 -15.35 4.92 1.90
CA PRO A 71 -15.81 5.12 3.25
C PRO A 71 -17.23 5.65 3.27
N VAL A 72 -17.99 5.30 4.30
CA VAL A 72 -19.21 6.01 4.67
C VAL A 72 -18.85 7.33 5.35
N SER A 73 -19.79 8.27 5.41
CA SER A 73 -19.54 9.58 6.02
C SER A 73 -18.95 9.45 7.42
N SER A 74 -17.88 10.20 7.71
CA SER A 74 -17.19 10.21 9.01
C SER A 74 -18.08 10.66 10.17
N MET A 75 -19.24 11.27 9.90
CA MET A 75 -20.26 11.57 10.90
C MET A 75 -21.01 10.32 11.40
N THR A 76 -21.03 9.25 10.61
CA THR A 76 -21.73 8.00 10.93
C THR A 76 -20.78 6.89 11.37
N ASP A 77 -19.55 6.88 10.90
CA ASP A 77 -18.53 5.92 11.33
C ASP A 77 -17.14 6.57 11.29
N ILE A 78 -16.50 6.67 12.46
CA ILE A 78 -15.16 7.26 12.61
C ILE A 78 -14.08 6.40 11.91
N ARG A 79 -14.36 5.12 11.64
CA ARG A 79 -13.46 4.18 10.95
C ARG A 79 -13.77 4.02 9.46
N GLY A 80 -14.50 4.97 8.87
CA GLY A 80 -14.85 4.93 7.45
C GLY A 80 -15.85 3.84 7.06
N GLY A 81 -16.35 3.04 8.00
CA GLY A 81 -17.41 2.05 7.74
C GLY A 81 -16.95 0.78 7.00
N PRO A 82 -17.92 -0.05 6.58
CA PRO A 82 -17.70 -1.45 6.23
C PRO A 82 -16.89 -1.69 4.94
N THR A 83 -16.65 -0.63 4.16
CA THR A 83 -15.93 -0.66 2.88
C THR A 83 -14.70 0.25 2.88
N SER A 84 -14.24 0.69 4.06
CA SER A 84 -12.97 1.39 4.20
C SER A 84 -11.80 0.47 3.82
N GLY A 85 -10.84 1.02 3.09
CA GLY A 85 -9.64 0.33 2.60
C GLY A 85 -8.34 0.94 3.13
N ASP A 86 -8.42 1.83 4.14
CA ASP A 86 -7.24 2.43 4.75
C ASP A 86 -6.49 1.41 5.62
N HIS A 87 -5.20 1.64 5.81
CA HIS A 87 -4.24 0.72 6.41
C HIS A 87 -4.74 -0.01 7.68
N VAL A 88 -5.39 0.72 8.59
CA VAL A 88 -5.92 0.15 9.84
C VAL A 88 -7.36 -0.31 9.69
N ASP A 89 -8.17 0.45 8.96
CA ASP A 89 -9.61 0.20 8.82
C ASP A 89 -9.93 -1.01 7.94
N ILE A 90 -8.98 -1.44 7.10
CA ILE A 90 -9.11 -2.65 6.25
C ILE A 90 -9.46 -3.90 7.06
N MET A 91 -9.06 -3.97 8.34
CA MET A 91 -9.41 -5.06 9.25
C MET A 91 -10.91 -5.12 9.58
N GLY A 92 -11.66 -4.04 9.35
CA GLY A 92 -13.11 -3.97 9.47
C GLY A 92 -13.84 -4.08 8.13
N ASN A 93 -13.11 -4.23 7.01
CA ASN A 93 -13.71 -4.29 5.68
C ASN A 93 -14.47 -5.61 5.48
N HIS A 94 -15.75 -5.54 5.14
CA HIS A 94 -16.61 -6.71 5.01
C HIS A 94 -16.15 -7.67 3.91
N ASN A 95 -15.69 -7.15 2.77
CA ASN A 95 -15.25 -7.98 1.65
C ASN A 95 -13.94 -8.70 2.00
N MET A 96 -13.01 -7.99 2.64
CA MET A 96 -11.75 -8.57 3.11
C MET A 96 -11.98 -9.66 4.15
N LEU A 97 -12.82 -9.40 5.15
CA LEU A 97 -13.18 -10.39 6.17
C LEU A 97 -13.89 -11.61 5.57
N SER A 98 -14.81 -11.38 4.63
CA SER A 98 -15.49 -12.48 3.91
C SER A 98 -14.48 -13.35 3.16
N ASP A 99 -13.54 -12.74 2.45
CA ASP A 99 -12.50 -13.45 1.71
C ASP A 99 -11.60 -14.28 2.65
N VAL A 100 -11.21 -13.75 3.82
CA VAL A 100 -10.44 -14.50 4.83
C VAL A 100 -11.22 -15.72 5.33
N VAL A 101 -12.52 -15.56 5.62
CA VAL A 101 -13.37 -16.67 6.07
C VAL A 101 -13.51 -17.74 4.98
N LEU A 102 -13.69 -17.34 3.72
CA LEU A 102 -13.77 -18.27 2.58
C LEU A 102 -12.48 -19.07 2.43
N VAL A 103 -11.31 -18.43 2.50
CA VAL A 103 -10.00 -19.10 2.45
C VAL A 103 -9.84 -20.06 3.63
N ALA A 104 -10.19 -19.64 4.85
CA ALA A 104 -10.13 -20.50 6.04
C ALA A 104 -11.08 -21.72 5.93
N ALA A 105 -12.19 -21.59 5.20
CA ALA A 105 -13.10 -22.67 4.86
C ALA A 105 -12.62 -23.56 3.68
N GLY A 106 -11.43 -23.30 3.13
CA GLY A 106 -10.83 -24.07 2.04
C GLY A 106 -11.27 -23.66 0.64
N GLN A 107 -11.93 -22.50 0.48
CA GLN A 107 -12.29 -21.97 -0.83
C GLN A 107 -11.09 -21.26 -1.48
N SER A 108 -10.96 -21.40 -2.80
CA SER A 108 -10.04 -20.60 -3.60
C SER A 108 -10.76 -19.35 -4.10
N LEU A 109 -10.10 -18.19 -3.98
CA LEU A 109 -10.63 -16.92 -4.47
C LEU A 109 -10.11 -16.61 -5.88
N SER A 110 -10.80 -15.77 -6.64
CA SER A 110 -10.27 -15.22 -7.89
C SER A 110 -9.35 -14.03 -7.61
N GLU A 111 -8.38 -13.82 -8.51
CA GLU A 111 -7.55 -12.62 -8.48
C GLU A 111 -8.39 -11.39 -8.88
N GLU A 112 -8.22 -10.28 -8.14
CA GLU A 112 -8.89 -9.01 -8.38
C GLU A 112 -7.87 -7.88 -8.20
N ILE A 113 -7.48 -7.28 -9.32
CA ILE A 113 -6.53 -6.17 -9.41
C ILE A 113 -7.28 -5.00 -10.03
N LEU A 114 -7.36 -3.89 -9.28
CA LEU A 114 -8.05 -2.66 -9.66
C LEU A 114 -7.06 -1.51 -9.90
N SER A 115 -5.89 -1.59 -9.28
CA SER A 115 -4.83 -0.60 -9.29
C SER A 115 -3.85 -0.81 -10.46
N ASP A 116 -2.96 0.17 -10.62
CA ASP A 116 -1.85 0.12 -11.56
C ASP A 116 -0.66 -0.74 -11.09
N ILE A 117 -0.86 -1.65 -10.12
CA ILE A 117 0.25 -2.38 -9.48
C ILE A 117 1.15 -3.11 -10.48
N ASP A 118 0.58 -3.72 -11.53
CA ASP A 118 1.38 -4.40 -12.54
C ASP A 118 2.29 -3.43 -13.31
N ARG A 119 1.74 -2.27 -13.72
CA ARG A 119 2.50 -1.23 -14.41
C ARG A 119 3.62 -0.66 -13.53
N VAL A 120 3.32 -0.38 -12.26
CA VAL A 120 4.30 0.16 -11.30
C VAL A 120 5.36 -0.88 -10.96
N SER A 121 4.99 -2.16 -10.91
CA SER A 121 5.93 -3.27 -10.65
C SER A 121 6.90 -3.51 -11.79
N ASP A 122 6.45 -3.38 -13.05
CA ASP A 122 7.31 -3.54 -14.22
C ASP A 122 8.44 -2.51 -14.28
N ALA A 123 8.22 -1.31 -13.73
CA ALA A 123 9.22 -0.25 -13.68
C ALA A 123 10.41 -0.59 -12.76
N VAL A 124 10.24 -1.46 -11.76
CA VAL A 124 11.32 -1.83 -10.81
C VAL A 124 12.31 -2.82 -11.42
N GLY A 125 11.87 -3.67 -12.35
CA GLY A 125 12.75 -4.55 -13.12
C GLY A 125 13.41 -5.69 -12.33
N LEU A 126 12.63 -6.46 -11.55
CA LEU A 126 13.13 -7.61 -10.75
C LEU A 126 13.99 -8.58 -11.58
N GLU A 127 13.55 -8.86 -12.81
CA GLU A 127 14.18 -9.86 -13.69
C GLU A 127 15.57 -9.45 -14.20
N ARG A 128 15.95 -8.16 -14.13
CA ARG A 128 17.31 -7.73 -14.50
C ARG A 128 18.37 -8.24 -13.52
N HIS A 129 18.01 -8.54 -12.28
CA HIS A 129 18.96 -8.94 -11.23
C HIS A 129 19.02 -10.46 -11.01
N LEU A 130 18.06 -11.22 -11.53
CA LEU A 130 17.99 -12.69 -11.37
C LEU A 130 18.65 -13.46 -12.53
N ARG A 131 19.22 -12.75 -13.51
CA ARG A 131 20.09 -13.33 -14.54
C ARG A 131 21.56 -13.24 -14.10
N LEU A 132 21.93 -14.09 -13.13
CA LEU A 132 23.30 -14.48 -12.81
C LEU A 132 23.32 -15.99 -12.58
#